data_AF-A0A7W9FST2-F1
#
_entry.id   AF-A0A7W9FST2-F1
#
_cell.length_a   1.000
_cell.length_b   1.000
_cell.length_c   1.000
_cell.angle_alpha   90.00
_cell.angle_beta   90.00
_cell.angle_gamma   90.00
#
_symmetry.space_group_name_H-M   'P 1'
#
loop_
_entity.id
_entity.type
_entity.pdbx_description
1 polymer ?
#
loop_
_entity_poly.entity_id
_entity_poly.type
_entity_poly.pdbx_seq_one_letter_code
_entity_poly.pdbx_strand_id
1 'polypeptide(L)' 'MTTKNSVMLATATLQDIISKGKAMSACAMRQDGAGPREALRNDAHALLDAYLDHMADAGTHARAIIPD' A
#
# COMPACT_ATOMS: atom_id res chain seq x y z
N MET A 1 -21.19 -1.51 -4.43
CA MET A 1 -20.15 -0.48 -4.69
C MET A 1 -19.16 -1.09 -5.67
N THR A 2 -19.17 -0.61 -6.91
CA THR A 2 -18.73 -1.35 -8.10
C THR A 2 -17.21 -1.35 -8.24
N THR A 3 -16.64 -2.41 -8.77
CA THR A 3 -15.21 -2.76 -8.92
C THR A 3 -14.26 -1.63 -9.31
N LYS A 4 -14.74 -0.58 -9.99
CA LYS A 4 -13.99 0.65 -10.29
C LYS A 4 -13.46 1.35 -9.02
N ASN A 5 -14.24 1.41 -7.94
CA ASN A 5 -13.79 2.03 -6.70
C ASN A 5 -12.67 1.23 -6.03
N SER A 6 -12.74 -0.11 -6.07
CA SER A 6 -11.71 -0.98 -5.49
C SER A 6 -10.37 -0.87 -6.23
N VAL A 7 -10.38 -0.87 -7.56
CA VAL A 7 -9.16 -0.70 -8.37
C VAL A 7 -8.55 0.69 -8.19
N MET A 8 -9.39 1.73 -8.10
CA MET A 8 -8.91 3.09 -7.81
C MET A 8 -8.27 3.18 -6.42
N LEU A 9 -8.88 2.60 -5.40
CA LEU A 9 -8.33 2.57 -4.04
C LEU A 9 -7.00 1.80 -4.00
N ALA A 10 -6.95 0.62 -4.61
CA ALA A 10 -5.72 -0.18 -4.73
C ALA A 10 -4.59 0.61 -5.43
N THR A 11 -4.92 1.33 -6.50
CA THR A 11 -3.95 2.17 -7.24
C THR A 11 -3.48 3.34 -6.38
N ALA A 12 -4.38 4.00 -5.65
CA ALA A 12 -4.03 5.09 -4.75
C ALA A 12 -3.10 4.61 -3.63
N THR A 13 -3.39 3.46 -3.02
CA THR A 13 -2.54 2.86 -1.99
C THR A 13 -1.13 2.57 -2.50
N LEU A 14 -0.98 2.06 -3.74
CA LEU A 14 0.34 1.85 -4.36
C LEU A 14 1.10 3.18 -4.56
N GLN A 15 0.42 4.24 -5.01
CA GLN A 15 1.05 5.56 -5.15
C GLN A 15 1.50 6.14 -3.80
N ASP A 16 0.72 5.94 -2.74
CA ASP A 16 1.08 6.37 -1.39
C ASP A 16 2.31 5.63 -0.86
N ILE A 17 2.41 4.32 -1.08
CA ILE A 17 3.60 3.53 -0.72
C ILE A 17 4.84 4.07 -1.46
N ILE A 18 4.72 4.31 -2.78
CA ILE A 18 5.82 4.87 -3.59
C ILE A 18 6.22 6.26 -3.08
N SER A 19 5.24 7.10 -2.72
CA SER A 19 5.47 8.44 -2.18
C SER A 19 6.25 8.38 -0.85
N LYS A 20 5.91 7.45 0.05
CA LYS A 20 6.66 7.22 1.29
C LYS A 20 8.09 6.75 1.01
N GLY A 21 8.30 5.90 0.01
CA GLY A 21 9.63 5.51 -0.47
C GLY A 21 10.48 6.72 -0.89
N LYS A 22 9.91 7.65 -1.66
CA LYS A 22 10.58 8.91 -2.04
C LYS A 22 10.87 9.79 -0.83
N ALA A 23 9.93 9.89 0.11
CA ALA A 23 10.12 10.67 1.34
C ALA A 23 11.28 10.10 2.20
N MET A 24 11.41 8.78 2.31
CA MET A 24 12.53 8.14 3.01
C MET A 24 13.87 8.44 2.35
N SER A 25 13.94 8.38 1.00
CA SER A 25 15.15 8.77 0.26
C SER A 25 15.51 10.24 0.50
N ALA A 26 14.51 11.13 0.54
CA ALA A 26 14.74 12.54 0.85
C ALA A 26 15.23 12.76 2.28
N CYS A 27 14.71 12.02 3.27
CA CYS A 27 15.23 12.02 4.64
C CYS A 27 16.69 11.55 4.69
N ALA A 28 17.04 10.50 3.96
CA ALA A 28 18.42 10.03 3.88
C ALA A 28 19.36 11.08 3.25
N MET A 29 18.93 11.77 2.19
CA MET A 29 19.69 12.85 1.56
C MET A 29 19.91 14.05 2.49
N ARG A 30 18.92 14.38 3.32
CA ARG A 30 19.02 15.44 4.33
C ARG A 30 19.80 15.04 5.58
N GLN A 31 20.22 13.76 5.67
CA GLN A 31 20.80 13.18 6.88
C GLN A 31 19.87 13.31 8.09
N ASP A 32 18.55 13.34 7.86
CA ASP A 32 17.56 13.25 8.91
C ASP A 32 17.84 11.94 9.69
N GLY A 33 17.80 12.01 11.01
CA GLY A 33 18.08 10.86 11.90
C GLY A 33 17.18 9.64 11.62
N ALA A 34 17.37 8.57 12.39
CA ALA A 34 16.60 7.33 12.17
C ALA A 34 15.08 7.50 12.40
N GLY A 35 14.68 8.37 13.33
CA GLY A 35 13.27 8.53 13.75
C GLY A 35 12.30 8.85 12.59
N PRO A 36 12.52 9.92 11.81
CA PRO A 36 11.64 10.25 10.67
C PRO A 36 11.55 9.14 9.62
N ARG A 37 12.65 8.41 9.37
CA ARG A 37 12.67 7.28 8.42
C ARG A 37 11.89 6.08 8.95
N GLU A 38 11.95 5.83 10.24
CA GLU A 38 11.24 4.73 10.87
C GLU A 38 9.72 4.94 10.87
N ALA A 39 9.25 6.15 11.15
CA ALA A 39 7.83 6.50 11.04
C ALA A 39 7.31 6.28 9.60
N LEU A 40 8.04 6.78 8.59
CA LEU A 40 7.68 6.60 7.18
C LEU A 40 7.63 5.12 6.76
N ARG A 41 8.57 4.31 7.26
CA ARG A 41 8.62 2.87 7.00
C ARG A 41 7.45 2.14 7.64
N ASN A 42 7.13 2.44 8.90
CA ASN A 42 6.01 1.81 9.60
C ASN A 42 4.68 2.11 8.89
N ASP A 43 4.47 3.36 8.47
CA ASP A 43 3.29 3.72 7.69
C ASP A 43 3.23 3.00 6.33
N ALA A 44 4.38 2.86 5.65
CA ALA A 44 4.44 2.19 4.36
C ALA A 44 4.10 0.69 4.50
N HIS A 45 4.54 0.05 5.58
CA HIS A 45 4.18 -1.33 5.88
C HIS A 45 2.68 -1.47 6.19
N ALA A 46 2.10 -0.57 7.00
CA ALA A 46 0.67 -0.61 7.29
C ALA A 46 -0.20 -0.46 6.02
N LEU A 47 0.20 0.38 5.08
CA LEU A 47 -0.47 0.51 3.79
C LEU A 47 -0.29 -0.72 2.90
N LEU A 48 0.89 -1.34 2.92
CA LEU A 48 1.15 -2.57 2.18
C LEU A 48 0.30 -3.72 2.70
N ASP A 49 0.22 -3.89 4.02
CA ASP A 49 -0.60 -4.93 4.65
C ASP A 49 -2.08 -4.74 4.27
N ALA A 50 -2.61 -3.52 4.40
CA ALA A 50 -3.98 -3.21 4.00
C ALA A 50 -4.25 -3.46 2.49
N TYR A 51 -3.27 -3.18 1.62
CA TYR A 51 -3.37 -3.49 0.20
C TYR A 51 -3.41 -5.00 -0.05
N LEU A 52 -2.55 -5.77 0.62
CA LEU A 52 -2.49 -7.23 0.48
C LEU A 52 -3.76 -7.89 0.99
N ASP A 53 -4.31 -7.43 2.13
CA ASP A 53 -5.59 -7.90 2.66
C ASP A 53 -6.72 -7.63 1.67
N HIS A 54 -6.78 -6.41 1.10
CA HIS A 54 -7.77 -6.07 0.09
C HIS A 54 -7.69 -6.98 -1.15
N MET A 55 -6.48 -7.31 -1.60
CA MET A 55 -6.27 -8.19 -2.76
C MET A 55 -6.59 -9.66 -2.43
N ALA A 56 -6.29 -10.11 -1.21
CA ALA A 56 -6.64 -11.46 -0.73
C ALA A 56 -8.16 -11.65 -0.65
N ASP A 57 -8.88 -10.66 -0.11
CA ASP A 57 -10.34 -10.64 -0.09
C ASP A 57 -10.91 -10.67 -1.52
N ALA A 58 -10.39 -9.83 -2.42
CA ALA A 58 -10.82 -9.82 -3.82
C ALA A 58 -10.57 -11.17 -4.52
N GLY A 59 -9.42 -11.80 -4.26
CA GLY A 59 -9.08 -13.14 -4.80
C GLY A 59 -10.00 -14.25 -4.28
N THR A 60 -10.37 -14.19 -3.01
CA THR A 60 -11.31 -15.14 -2.38
C THR A 60 -12.70 -15.02 -3.00
N HIS A 61 -13.18 -13.79 -3.22
CA HIS A 61 -14.48 -13.54 -3.85
C HIS A 61 -14.49 -13.94 -5.34
N ALA A 62 -13.39 -13.75 -6.07
CA ALA A 62 -13.29 -14.18 -7.47
C ALA A 62 -13.35 -15.71 -7.61
N ARG A 63 -12.66 -16.45 -6.74
CA ARG A 63 -12.71 -17.93 -6.71
C ARG A 63 -14.12 -18.47 -6.41
N ALA A 64 -14.92 -17.77 -5.60
CA ALA A 64 -16.29 -18.19 -5.33
C ALA A 64 -17.22 -18.08 -6.56
N ILE A 65 -16.83 -17.33 -7.59
CA ILE A 65 -17.65 -17.07 -8.79
C ILE A 65 -17.20 -17.93 -9.98
N ILE A 66 -15.96 -18.39 -10.01
CA ILE A 66 -15.41 -19.25 -11.06
C ILE A 66 -15.49 -20.70 -10.54
N PRO A 67 -16.43 -21.53 -11.02
CA PRO A 67 -16.44 -22.96 -10.70
C PRO A 67 -15.25 -23.63 -11.40
N ASP A 68 -14.66 -24.64 -10.75
CA ASP A 68 -13.61 -25.49 -11.31
C ASP A 68 -13.97 -26.08 -12.69
#